data_AF-A0A9X4R3P0-F1
#
_entry.id   AF-A0A9X4R3P0-F1
#
_cell.length_a   1.000
_cell.length_b   1.000
_cell.length_c   1.000
_cell.angle_alpha   90.00
_cell.angle_beta   90.00
_cell.angle_gamma   90.00
#
_symmetry.space_group_name_H-M   'P 1'
#
loop_
_entity.id
_entity.type
_entity.pdbx_description
1 polymer ?
#
loop_
_entity_poly.entity_id
_entity_poly.type
_entity_poly.pdbx_seq_one_letter_code
_entity_poly.pdbx_strand_id
1 'polypeptide(L)'
;MSLDAMGTKRYFEIRKVIMLGFFNGREQYDELIEPGQGRLMFNGCDIYWVIDGQERMSETISNAIRIWLGDGSIEELPLGQAPGVP
;
A
#
# COMPACT_ATOMS: atom_id res chain seq x y z
N MET A 1 -26.15 -9.94 3.43
CA MET A 1 -24.79 -9.39 3.52
C MET A 1 -24.11 -9.72 2.21
N SER A 2 -23.83 -8.71 1.38
CA SER A 2 -23.35 -8.92 0.01
C SER A 2 -21.92 -9.44 0.02
N LEU A 3 -21.61 -10.35 -0.90
CA LEU A 3 -20.30 -11.00 -1.09
C LEU A 3 -19.24 -10.06 -1.69
N ASP A 4 -19.48 -8.76 -1.72
CA ASP A 4 -18.69 -7.77 -2.48
C ASP A 4 -17.65 -7.04 -1.62
N ALA A 5 -17.62 -7.31 -0.31
CA ALA A 5 -16.73 -6.63 0.65
C ALA A 5 -15.38 -7.33 0.85
N MET A 6 -15.16 -8.51 0.27
CA MET A 6 -13.85 -9.14 0.17
C MET A 6 -13.32 -8.97 -1.26
N GLY A 7 -12.29 -8.14 -1.47
CA GLY A 7 -11.40 -8.35 -2.63
C GLY A 7 -11.31 -7.28 -3.72
N THR A 8 -11.69 -6.02 -3.48
CA THR A 8 -11.26 -4.94 -4.41
C THR A 8 -9.92 -4.39 -3.94
N LYS A 9 -8.84 -4.73 -4.67
CA LYS A 9 -7.53 -4.12 -4.50
C LYS A 9 -7.63 -2.63 -4.79
N ARG A 10 -7.29 -1.80 -3.81
CA ARG A 10 -7.17 -0.34 -3.95
C ARG A 10 -5.70 0.00 -4.07
N TYR A 11 -5.36 0.90 -4.99
CA TYR A 11 -3.99 1.32 -5.24
C TYR A 11 -3.82 2.79 -4.88
N PHE A 12 -2.65 3.14 -4.34
CA PHE A 12 -2.36 4.50 -3.92
C PHE A 12 -0.98 4.93 -4.42
N GLU A 13 -0.92 6.16 -4.91
CA GLU A 13 0.33 6.85 -5.19
C GLU A 13 0.90 7.45 -3.91
N ILE A 14 2.21 7.32 -3.71
CA ILE A 14 2.91 7.86 -2.54
C ILE A 14 3.31 9.31 -2.85
N ARG A 15 2.77 10.26 -2.08
CA ARG A 15 2.96 11.71 -2.27
C ARG A 15 3.94 12.32 -1.27
N LYS A 16 4.10 11.70 -0.10
CA LYS A 16 5.09 12.06 0.92
C LYS A 16 5.74 10.79 1.44
N VAL A 17 6.89 10.92 2.10
CA VAL A 17 7.57 9.80 2.74
C VAL A 17 6.64 9.12 3.73
N ILE A 18 6.52 7.80 3.62
CA ILE A 18 5.80 6.96 4.57
C ILE A 18 6.75 5.91 5.15
N MET A 19 6.42 5.37 6.30
CA MET A 19 7.18 4.29 6.93
C MET A 19 6.34 3.01 6.90
N LEU A 20 6.93 1.93 6.39
CA LEU A 20 6.33 0.61 6.38
C LEU A 20 7.14 -0.34 7.25
N GLY A 21 6.46 -1.04 8.16
CA GLY A 21 7.03 -2.17 8.88
C GLY A 21 7.01 -3.43 8.02
N PHE A 22 8.08 -4.23 8.11
CA PHE A 22 8.24 -5.50 7.41
C PHE A 22 8.81 -6.57 8.34
N PHE A 23 8.60 -7.84 7.98
CA PHE A 23 9.20 -8.99 8.67
C PHE A 23 9.88 -9.91 7.64
N ASN A 24 11.16 -10.23 7.85
CA ASN A 24 11.93 -11.10 6.94
C ASN A 24 11.99 -12.58 7.39
N GLY A 25 11.17 -12.97 8.37
CA GLY A 25 11.23 -14.29 8.99
C GLY A 25 12.18 -14.39 10.20
N ARG A 26 12.98 -13.35 10.46
CA ARG A 26 13.91 -13.30 11.61
C ARG A 26 13.72 -12.05 12.46
N GLU A 27 13.60 -10.90 11.82
CA GLU A 27 13.48 -9.61 12.50
C GLU A 27 12.40 -8.74 11.86
N GLN A 28 11.84 -7.85 12.67
CA GLN A 28 10.99 -6.77 12.21
C GLN A 28 11.84 -5.52 11.99
N TYR A 29 11.59 -4.81 10.89
CA TYR A 29 12.29 -3.59 10.55
C TYR A 29 11.34 -2.61 9.85
N ASP A 30 11.65 -1.33 9.96
CA ASP A 30 10.93 -0.26 9.29
C ASP A 30 11.71 0.20 8.05
N GLU A 31 11.01 0.47 6.95
CA GLU A 31 11.55 1.00 5.71
C GLU A 31 10.82 2.30 5.37
N LEU A 32 11.59 3.37 5.10
CA LEU A 32 11.05 4.63 4.59
C LEU A 32 10.87 4.51 3.08
N ILE A 33 9.65 4.78 2.61
CA ILE A 33 9.30 4.74 1.19
C ILE A 33 9.07 6.17 0.70
N GLU A 34 9.92 6.60 -0.21
CA GLU A 34 9.86 7.92 -0.83
C GLU A 34 8.87 7.95 -2.01
N PRO A 35 8.34 9.13 -2.37
CA PRO A 35 7.55 9.31 -3.60
C PRO A 35 8.29 8.78 -4.83
N GLY A 36 7.59 8.01 -5.67
CA GLY A 36 8.15 7.40 -6.89
C GLY A 36 8.85 6.06 -6.68
N GLN A 37 9.07 5.60 -5.45
CA GLN A 37 9.61 4.27 -5.16
C GLN A 37 8.53 3.18 -5.22
N GLY A 38 7.58 3.27 -6.14
CA GLY A 38 6.45 2.35 -6.25
C GLY A 38 5.15 2.90 -5.65
N ARG A 39 4.23 2.00 -5.34
CA ARG A 39 2.84 2.31 -4.92
C ARG A 39 2.42 1.47 -3.72
N LEU A 40 1.37 1.91 -3.02
CA LEU A 40 0.70 1.04 -2.05
C LEU A 40 -0.46 0.29 -2.72
N MET A 41 -0.70 -0.93 -2.26
CA MET A 41 -1.93 -1.68 -2.51
C MET A 41 -2.57 -2.06 -1.18
N PHE A 42 -3.88 -1.91 -1.07
CA PHE A 42 -4.67 -2.33 0.08
C PHE A 42 -5.79 -3.27 -0.38
N ASN A 43 -5.83 -4.49 0.15
CA ASN A 43 -6.83 -5.50 -0.22
C ASN A 43 -8.07 -5.49 0.72
N GLY A 44 -8.15 -4.54 1.65
CA GLY A 44 -9.16 -4.50 2.71
C GLY A 44 -8.69 -5.05 4.07
N CYS A 45 -7.56 -5.75 4.09
CA CYS A 45 -6.93 -6.31 5.29
C CYS A 45 -5.48 -5.85 5.43
N ASP A 46 -4.66 -6.13 4.43
CA ASP A 46 -3.21 -5.96 4.47
C ASP A 46 -2.76 -4.85 3.52
N ILE A 47 -1.66 -4.19 3.91
CA ILE A 47 -0.98 -3.17 3.11
C ILE A 47 0.17 -3.85 2.38
N TYR A 48 0.30 -3.61 1.09
CA TYR A 48 1.41 -4.08 0.28
C TYR A 48 2.14 -2.90 -0.34
N TRP A 49 3.45 -2.98 -0.37
CA TRP A 49 4.28 -2.13 -1.22
C TRP A 49 4.49 -2.82 -2.57
N VAL A 50 4.08 -2.15 -3.65
CA VAL A 50 4.22 -2.63 -5.02
C VAL A 50 5.39 -1.91 -5.67
N ILE A 51 6.49 -2.62 -5.89
CA ILE A 51 7.73 -2.11 -6.48
C ILE A 51 8.29 -3.13 -7.46
N ASP A 52 8.78 -2.66 -8.62
CA ASP A 52 9.37 -3.50 -9.68
C ASP A 52 8.49 -4.71 -10.07
N GLY A 53 7.17 -4.52 -10.04
CA GLY A 53 6.18 -5.56 -10.34
C GLY A 53 5.96 -6.60 -9.23
N GLN A 54 6.57 -6.43 -8.06
CA GLN A 54 6.43 -7.32 -6.92
C GLN A 54 5.55 -6.71 -5.82
N GLU A 55 4.68 -7.52 -5.22
CA GLU A 55 3.90 -7.14 -4.02
C GLU A 55 4.63 -7.61 -2.75
N ARG A 56 5.09 -6.67 -1.93
CA ARG A 56 5.70 -6.93 -0.61
C ARG A 56 4.70 -6.61 0.48
N MET A 57 4.23 -7.62 1.22
CA MET A 57 3.30 -7.42 2.34
C MET A 57 3.99 -6.69 3.49
N SER A 58 3.34 -5.64 4.00
CA SER A 58 3.78 -4.88 5.17
C SER A 58 3.02 -5.35 6.42
N GLU A 59 3.72 -5.35 7.56
CA GLU A 59 3.15 -5.57 8.90
C GLU A 59 2.55 -4.28 9.49
N THR A 60 2.60 -3.17 8.76
CA THR A 60 2.00 -1.91 9.19
C THR A 60 0.50 -2.09 9.35
N ILE A 61 -0.04 -1.63 10.48
CA ILE A 61 -1.47 -1.72 10.77
C ILE A 61 -2.30 -1.06 9.66
N SER A 62 -3.38 -1.72 9.25
CA SER A 62 -4.24 -1.27 8.14
C SER A 62 -4.83 0.14 8.32
N ASN A 63 -5.00 0.58 9.57
CA ASN A 63 -5.47 1.92 9.90
C ASN A 63 -4.55 3.05 9.38
N ALA A 64 -3.29 2.74 9.05
CA ALA A 64 -2.36 3.70 8.47
C ALA A 64 -2.87 4.28 7.12
N ILE A 65 -3.58 3.49 6.31
CA ILE A 65 -4.18 3.95 5.04
C ILE A 65 -5.07 5.18 5.27
N ARG A 66 -5.91 5.16 6.31
CA ARG A 66 -6.80 6.28 6.62
C ARG A 66 -6.04 7.53 7.06
N ILE A 67 -4.96 7.34 7.82
CA ILE A 67 -4.12 8.44 8.31
C ILE A 67 -3.42 9.11 7.12
N TRP A 68 -2.76 8.32 6.28
CA TRP A 68 -2.03 8.83 5.11
C TRP A 68 -2.92 9.46 4.05
N LEU A 69 -4.16 8.97 3.89
CA LEU A 69 -5.16 9.67 3.05
C LEU A 69 -5.55 11.02 3.68
N GLY A 70 -5.74 11.06 5.01
CA GLY A 70 -6.17 12.27 5.71
C GLY A 70 -5.12 13.38 5.74
N ASP A 71 -3.83 13.03 5.78
CA ASP A 71 -2.72 13.99 5.77
C ASP A 71 -2.12 14.24 4.37
N GLY A 72 -2.61 13.53 3.35
CA GLY A 72 -2.16 13.63 1.96
C GLY A 72 -0.79 13.01 1.69
N SER A 73 -0.34 12.05 2.50
CA SER A 73 0.87 11.26 2.24
C SER A 73 0.66 10.24 1.13
N ILE A 74 -0.57 9.79 0.91
CA ILE A 74 -0.95 8.96 -0.23
C ILE A 74 -2.21 9.50 -0.91
N GLU A 75 -2.39 9.17 -2.19
CA GLU A 75 -3.57 9.49 -2.97
C GLU A 75 -4.11 8.24 -3.65
N GLU A 76 -5.43 8.00 -3.57
CA GLU A 76 -6.05 6.84 -4.21
C GLU A 76 -6.09 7.00 -5.73
N LEU A 77 -5.62 5.97 -6.43
CA LEU A 77 -5.63 5.92 -7.88
C LEU A 77 -7.00 5.49 -8.41
N PRO A 78 -7.42 5.98 -9.59
CA PRO A 78 -8.66 5.54 -10.24
C PRO A 78 -8.68 4.02 -10.45
N LEU A 79 -9.86 3.42 -10.28
CA LEU A 79 -10.10 2.00 -10.58
C LEU A 79 -9.62 1.67 -12.00
N GLY A 80 -8.77 0.65 -12.12
CA GLY A 80 -8.19 0.21 -13.40
C GLY A 80 -6.73 0.63 -13.64
N GLN A 81 -6.12 1.45 -12.76
CA GLN A 81 -4.68 1.76 -12.81
C GLN A 81 -3.83 0.75 -12.02
N ALA A 82 -4.16 -0.54 -12.13
CA ALA A 82 -3.32 -1.63 -11.63
C ALA A 82 -1.99 -1.70 -12.41
N PRO A 83 -0.92 -2.28 -11.85
CA PRO A 83 0.40 -2.23 -12.45
C PRO A 83 0.42 -2.96 -13.80
N GLY A 84 0.85 -2.23 -14.83
CA GLY A 84 1.23 -2.79 -16.13
C GLY A 84 0.41 -2.27 -17.32
N VAL A 85 0.70 -1.05 -17.78
CA VAL A 85 0.97 -0.76 -19.20
C VAL A 85 1.93 0.45 -19.23
N PRO A 86 3.01 0.43 -20.04
CA PRO A 86 3.79 1.63 -20.37
C PRO A 86 2.94 2.81 -20.87
#